data_AF-A0A7S6W4Z6-F1
#
_entry.id   AF-A0A7S6W4Z6-F1
#
_cell.length_a   1.000
_cell.length_b   1.000
_cell.length_c   1.000
_cell.angle_alpha   90.00
_cell.angle_beta   90.00
_cell.angle_gamma   90.00
#
_symmetry.space_group_name_H-M   'P 1'
#
loop_
_entity.id
_entity.type
_entity.pdbx_description
1 polymer ?
#
loop_
_entity_poly.entity_id
_entity_poly.type
_entity_poly.pdbx_seq_one_letter_code
_entity_poly.pdbx_strand_id
1 'polypeptide(L)'
;MQNQINALKNVLIQAFFKLYEQHQDDHIYACTLVFNPYLSMDYIAVSTQRSIFAEDEDSAQYLATHDRWNVSKWRYRSLPSLSQDLAQFKLTSVNEVGHLNFDSSSIESTIKSESTNHLSILLNALQQTKIDLVQSYGIELDNILFFITVPTQPEIGIYSAQVLNTPSTQLDDFLKSKQPLQLDSLPKRMKLSQYDKDLLIDLAQIVEIQPYNYLHVANEVYLLSLEKSYATTNPYIQKLIDSIVAMTSDPKGTFAMEKEEILQRINQFYFNAKSSDEALSQEAIYKFTDLTPDKASV
;
A
#
# COMPACT_ATOMS: atom_id res chain seq x y z
N MET A 1 -11.11 -28.28 12.62
CA MET A 1 -9.99 -27.36 12.92
C MET A 1 -8.62 -28.01 12.78
N GLN A 2 -8.18 -28.96 13.63
CA GLN A 2 -6.81 -29.52 13.56
C GLN A 2 -6.44 -30.15 12.19
N ASN A 3 -7.36 -30.91 11.59
CA ASN A 3 -7.15 -31.49 10.25
C ASN A 3 -7.07 -30.43 9.14
N GLN A 4 -7.78 -29.31 9.27
CA GLN A 4 -7.73 -28.20 8.31
C GLN A 4 -6.43 -27.39 8.46
N ILE A 5 -5.93 -27.22 9.69
CA ILE A 5 -4.64 -26.57 9.96
C ILE A 5 -3.50 -27.41 9.38
N ASN A 6 -3.54 -28.74 9.55
CA ASN A 6 -2.55 -29.65 8.99
C ASN A 6 -2.59 -29.67 7.45
N ALA A 7 -3.79 -29.64 6.86
CA ALA A 7 -3.94 -29.52 5.41
C ALA A 7 -3.35 -28.20 4.90
N LEU A 8 -3.69 -27.07 5.55
CA LEU A 8 -3.14 -25.75 5.21
C LEU A 8 -1.62 -25.76 5.28
N LYS A 9 -1.05 -26.26 6.38
CA LYS A 9 0.40 -26.37 6.58
C LYS A 9 1.07 -27.14 5.44
N ASN A 10 0.52 -28.30 5.06
CA ASN A 10 1.07 -29.10 3.97
C ASN A 10 1.03 -28.36 2.63
N VAL A 11 -0.07 -27.67 2.33
CA VAL A 11 -0.20 -26.87 1.10
C VAL A 11 0.80 -25.71 1.11
N LEU A 12 0.95 -25.01 2.23
CA LEU A 12 1.91 -23.91 2.40
C LEU A 12 3.36 -24.39 2.23
N ILE A 13 3.72 -25.53 2.84
CA ILE A 13 5.04 -26.15 2.68
C ILE A 13 5.28 -26.46 1.21
N GLN A 14 4.37 -27.17 0.53
CA GLN A 14 4.55 -27.54 -0.87
C GLN A 14 4.64 -26.32 -1.80
N ALA A 15 3.80 -25.32 -1.56
CA ALA A 15 3.78 -24.08 -2.33
C ALA A 15 5.10 -23.31 -2.21
N PHE A 16 5.56 -23.10 -0.97
CA PHE A 16 6.81 -22.39 -0.72
C PHE A 16 8.03 -23.19 -1.18
N PHE A 17 8.08 -24.49 -0.87
CA PHE A 17 9.21 -25.35 -1.23
C PHE A 17 9.46 -25.33 -2.74
N LYS A 18 8.41 -25.40 -3.55
CA LYS A 18 8.53 -25.31 -5.01
C LYS A 18 9.08 -23.97 -5.48
N LEU A 19 8.65 -22.86 -4.89
CA LEU A 19 9.18 -21.54 -5.20
C LEU A 19 10.64 -21.39 -4.76
N TYR A 20 10.97 -21.99 -3.62
CA TYR A 20 12.32 -22.01 -3.09
C TYR A 20 13.27 -22.78 -4.02
N GLU A 21 12.93 -24.00 -4.43
CA GLU A 21 13.75 -24.77 -5.38
C GLU A 21 13.97 -24.04 -6.71
N GLN A 22 12.98 -23.29 -7.18
CA GLN A 22 13.07 -22.55 -8.45
C GLN A 22 13.94 -21.30 -8.37
N HIS A 23 14.03 -20.66 -7.20
CA HIS A 23 14.57 -19.30 -7.05
C HIS A 23 15.58 -19.13 -5.91
N GLN A 24 16.04 -20.21 -5.27
CA GLN A 24 17.02 -20.13 -4.17
C GLN A 24 18.32 -19.42 -4.62
N ASP A 25 18.80 -19.70 -5.84
CA ASP A 25 20.02 -19.09 -6.39
C ASP A 25 19.86 -17.59 -6.64
N ASP A 26 18.62 -17.13 -6.84
CA ASP A 26 18.29 -15.71 -7.05
C ASP A 26 18.22 -14.92 -5.72
N HIS A 27 18.45 -15.58 -4.59
CA HIS A 27 18.41 -15.03 -3.23
C HIS A 27 17.04 -14.44 -2.89
N ILE A 28 16.11 -15.31 -2.49
CA ILE A 28 14.79 -14.90 -2.00
C ILE A 28 14.97 -14.04 -0.74
N TYR A 29 14.37 -12.85 -0.72
CA TYR A 29 14.39 -11.96 0.45
C TYR A 29 13.02 -11.81 1.13
N ALA A 30 11.95 -12.22 0.45
CA ALA A 30 10.60 -12.11 0.99
C ALA A 30 9.66 -13.17 0.43
N CYS A 31 8.71 -13.58 1.27
CA CYS A 31 7.62 -14.48 0.95
C CYS A 31 6.32 -13.93 1.55
N THR A 32 5.24 -13.91 0.78
CA THR A 32 3.94 -13.43 1.28
C THR A 32 2.77 -14.30 0.83
N LEU A 33 1.79 -14.42 1.74
CA LEU A 33 0.47 -14.94 1.41
C LEU A 33 -0.40 -13.79 0.90
N VAL A 34 -0.86 -13.88 -0.34
CA VAL A 34 -1.68 -12.83 -0.97
C VAL A 34 -3.15 -13.21 -0.89
N PHE A 35 -3.95 -12.34 -0.30
CA PHE A 35 -5.39 -12.44 -0.23
C PHE A 35 -6.06 -11.51 -1.23
N ASN A 36 -7.21 -11.92 -1.75
CA ASN A 36 -8.05 -11.05 -2.57
C ASN A 36 -8.89 -10.09 -1.70
N PRO A 37 -9.57 -9.10 -2.32
CA PRO A 37 -10.47 -8.19 -1.60
C PRO A 37 -11.62 -8.89 -0.86
N TYR A 38 -11.95 -10.14 -1.21
CA TYR A 38 -12.94 -10.97 -0.52
C TYR A 38 -12.33 -11.82 0.60
N LEU A 39 -11.14 -11.45 1.06
CA LEU A 39 -10.44 -12.09 2.17
C LEU A 39 -10.19 -13.58 1.97
N SER A 40 -10.15 -14.06 0.72
CA SER A 40 -9.76 -15.44 0.40
C SER A 40 -8.32 -15.48 -0.09
N MET A 41 -7.56 -16.53 0.26
CA MET A 41 -6.17 -16.65 -0.17
C MET A 41 -6.11 -16.98 -1.68
N ASP A 42 -5.39 -16.17 -2.44
CA ASP A 42 -5.24 -16.37 -3.89
C ASP A 42 -3.97 -17.19 -4.20
N TYR A 43 -2.81 -16.74 -3.72
CA TYR A 43 -1.52 -17.36 -4.02
C TYR A 43 -0.45 -17.00 -2.99
N ILE A 44 0.65 -17.75 -3.02
CA ILE A 44 1.91 -17.38 -2.37
C ILE A 44 2.78 -16.68 -3.41
N ALA A 45 3.44 -15.59 -3.01
CA ALA A 45 4.41 -14.90 -3.85
C ALA A 45 5.76 -14.77 -3.13
N VAL A 46 6.85 -14.85 -3.90
CA VAL A 46 8.20 -14.58 -3.42
C VAL A 46 8.85 -13.47 -4.24
N SER A 47 9.83 -12.80 -3.64
CA SER A 47 10.66 -11.83 -4.33
C SER A 47 12.14 -12.09 -4.03
N THR A 48 12.98 -11.80 -5.02
CA THR A 48 14.40 -12.18 -5.04
C THR A 48 15.28 -10.96 -5.27
N GLN A 49 16.54 -10.99 -4.80
CA GLN A 49 17.45 -9.87 -5.02
C GLN A 49 17.70 -9.63 -6.51
N ARG A 50 17.82 -10.71 -7.29
CA ARG A 50 17.99 -10.67 -8.75
C ARG A 50 16.82 -10.01 -9.49
N SER A 51 15.62 -9.98 -8.91
CA SER A 51 14.47 -9.31 -9.53
C SER A 51 14.56 -7.78 -9.50
N ILE A 52 15.43 -7.21 -8.66
CA ILE A 52 15.62 -5.77 -8.49
C ILE A 52 16.63 -5.28 -9.51
N PHE A 53 16.35 -4.16 -10.20
CA PHE A 53 17.29 -3.57 -11.15
C PHE A 53 18.65 -3.30 -10.52
N ALA A 54 19.71 -3.73 -11.21
CA ALA A 54 21.11 -3.51 -10.87
C ALA A 54 21.85 -2.87 -12.05
N GLU A 55 23.15 -2.60 -11.89
CA GLU A 55 23.98 -2.03 -12.97
C GLU A 55 24.13 -2.99 -14.15
N ASP A 56 24.21 -4.29 -13.86
CA ASP A 56 24.27 -5.34 -14.87
C ASP A 56 22.86 -5.70 -15.36
N GLU A 57 22.63 -5.63 -16.66
CA GLU A 57 21.34 -6.01 -17.26
C GLU A 57 21.09 -7.51 -17.11
N ASP A 58 19.95 -7.87 -16.53
CA ASP A 58 19.49 -9.25 -16.43
C ASP A 58 18.00 -9.36 -16.78
N SER A 59 17.66 -10.33 -17.62
CA SER A 59 16.28 -10.66 -18.01
C SER A 59 15.34 -10.93 -16.83
N ALA A 60 15.87 -11.34 -15.67
CA ALA A 60 15.11 -11.57 -14.45
C ALA A 60 14.81 -10.28 -13.66
N GLN A 61 15.45 -9.15 -13.99
CA GLN A 61 15.22 -7.85 -13.34
C GLN A 61 13.96 -7.18 -13.91
N TYR A 62 13.03 -6.85 -13.02
CA TYR A 62 11.78 -6.17 -13.39
C TYR A 62 11.27 -5.20 -12.33
N LEU A 63 11.94 -5.11 -11.19
CA LEU A 63 11.47 -4.38 -10.02
C LEU A 63 12.40 -3.22 -9.70
N ALA A 64 11.87 -2.00 -9.61
CA ALA A 64 12.64 -0.87 -9.12
C ALA A 64 12.93 -1.02 -7.61
N THR A 65 14.06 -0.49 -7.14
CA THR A 65 14.46 -0.60 -5.73
C THR A 65 13.40 -0.02 -4.78
N HIS A 66 12.72 1.07 -5.17
CA HIS A 66 11.64 1.66 -4.37
C HIS A 66 10.36 0.81 -4.37
N ASP A 67 10.20 -0.11 -5.32
CA ASP A 67 9.07 -1.04 -5.41
C ASP A 67 9.35 -2.39 -4.71
N ARG A 68 10.48 -2.52 -3.99
CA ARG A 68 10.90 -3.77 -3.31
C ARG A 68 9.77 -4.45 -2.53
N TRP A 69 8.94 -3.68 -1.84
CA TRP A 69 7.86 -4.16 -0.99
C TRP A 69 6.45 -4.01 -1.61
N ASN A 70 6.41 -3.70 -2.91
CA ASN A 70 5.19 -3.62 -3.70
C ASN A 70 4.84 -5.00 -4.27
N VAL A 71 4.10 -5.77 -3.48
CA VAL A 71 3.70 -7.16 -3.77
C VAL A 71 2.95 -7.30 -5.11
N SER A 72 2.19 -6.27 -5.52
CA SER A 72 1.45 -6.30 -6.79
C SER A 72 2.36 -6.46 -8.02
N LYS A 73 3.61 -5.99 -7.91
CA LYS A 73 4.63 -6.05 -8.97
C LYS A 73 5.42 -7.36 -8.97
N TRP A 74 5.28 -8.21 -7.94
CA TRP A 74 6.04 -9.45 -7.83
C TRP A 74 5.52 -10.51 -8.82
N ARG A 75 6.46 -11.16 -9.53
CA ARG A 75 6.15 -12.11 -10.63
C ARG A 75 6.23 -13.58 -10.22
N TYR A 76 7.03 -13.92 -9.22
CA TYR A 76 7.20 -15.31 -8.79
C TYR A 76 6.08 -15.72 -7.83
N ARG A 77 5.19 -16.60 -8.31
CA ARG A 77 3.94 -16.96 -7.63
C ARG A 77 3.69 -18.46 -7.69
N SER A 78 3.02 -19.00 -6.67
CA SER A 78 2.59 -20.40 -6.65
C SER A 78 1.64 -20.72 -7.80
N LEU A 79 1.65 -21.96 -8.29
CA LEU A 79 0.81 -22.36 -9.42
C LEU A 79 -0.70 -22.26 -9.13
N PRO A 80 -1.53 -22.02 -10.16
CA PRO A 80 -2.99 -22.00 -10.03
C PRO A 80 -3.60 -23.31 -9.51
N SER A 81 -2.93 -24.45 -9.64
CA SER A 81 -3.45 -25.71 -9.09
C SER A 81 -3.46 -25.71 -7.56
N LEU A 82 -2.52 -25.02 -6.91
CA LEU A 82 -2.54 -24.84 -5.45
C LEU A 82 -3.56 -23.77 -5.02
N SER A 83 -3.95 -22.86 -5.91
CA SER A 83 -4.87 -21.77 -5.54
C SER A 83 -6.27 -22.27 -5.19
N GLN A 84 -6.72 -23.42 -5.70
CA GLN A 84 -8.03 -24.00 -5.33
C GLN A 84 -8.06 -24.51 -3.89
N ASP A 85 -6.97 -25.12 -3.42
CA ASP A 85 -6.86 -25.57 -2.03
C ASP A 85 -6.64 -24.39 -1.08
N LEU A 86 -5.91 -23.36 -1.52
CA LEU A 86 -5.69 -22.12 -0.77
C LEU A 86 -6.96 -21.25 -0.68
N ALA A 87 -7.77 -21.18 -1.75
CA ALA A 87 -8.99 -20.36 -1.81
C ALA A 87 -10.08 -20.79 -0.81
N GLN A 88 -9.97 -21.99 -0.25
CA GLN A 88 -10.87 -22.48 0.82
C GLN A 88 -10.64 -21.74 2.15
N PHE A 89 -9.48 -21.08 2.31
CA PHE A 89 -9.14 -20.34 3.52
C PHE A 89 -9.53 -18.88 3.39
N LYS A 90 -10.53 -18.47 4.17
CA LYS A 90 -11.02 -17.10 4.26
C LYS A 90 -10.65 -16.47 5.60
N LEU A 91 -10.13 -15.25 5.54
CA LEU A 91 -10.08 -14.34 6.69
C LEU A 91 -11.51 -13.83 6.94
N THR A 92 -11.98 -13.91 8.17
CA THR A 92 -13.20 -13.20 8.58
C THR A 92 -12.85 -11.75 8.85
N SER A 93 -13.64 -10.81 8.31
CA SER A 93 -13.40 -9.36 8.45
C SER A 93 -13.07 -8.97 9.89
N VAL A 94 -11.87 -8.44 10.11
CA VAL A 94 -11.47 -7.86 11.39
C VAL A 94 -12.15 -6.49 11.52
N ASN A 95 -13.45 -6.46 11.84
CA ASN A 95 -14.21 -5.21 12.01
C ASN A 95 -13.89 -4.49 13.34
N GLU A 96 -12.87 -4.91 14.11
CA GLU A 96 -12.53 -4.33 15.42
C GLU A 96 -11.20 -3.54 15.44
N VAL A 97 -10.54 -3.31 14.30
CA VAL A 97 -9.31 -2.46 14.26
C VAL A 97 -9.62 -0.99 13.95
N GLY A 98 -10.90 -0.65 13.76
CA GLY A 98 -11.33 0.74 13.69
C GLY A 98 -11.15 1.38 15.06
N HIS A 99 -10.17 2.28 15.19
CA HIS A 99 -9.86 3.10 16.36
C HIS A 99 -8.94 2.46 17.42
N LEU A 100 -7.68 2.16 17.06
CA LEU A 100 -6.65 1.99 18.09
C LEU A 100 -5.44 2.86 17.76
N ASN A 101 -5.13 3.76 18.69
CA ASN A 101 -3.84 4.43 18.76
C ASN A 101 -2.75 3.36 18.77
N PHE A 102 -1.74 3.54 17.90
CA PHE A 102 -0.65 2.60 17.67
C PHE A 102 0.27 2.49 18.88
N ASP A 103 -0.14 1.68 19.85
CA ASP A 103 0.70 1.23 20.95
C ASP A 103 0.70 -0.30 20.97
N SER A 104 1.88 -0.92 21.02
CA SER A 104 2.07 -2.37 20.88
C SER A 104 1.31 -3.19 21.95
N SER A 105 1.02 -2.55 23.09
CA SER A 105 0.23 -3.09 24.20
C SER A 105 -1.26 -3.25 23.88
N SER A 106 -1.79 -2.43 22.98
CA SER A 106 -3.22 -2.42 22.63
C SER A 106 -3.57 -3.58 21.70
N ILE A 107 -2.65 -3.92 20.78
CA ILE A 107 -2.76 -5.05 19.84
C ILE A 107 -2.85 -6.39 20.60
N GLU A 108 -2.04 -6.58 21.65
CA GLU A 108 -2.10 -7.79 22.47
C GLU A 108 -3.41 -7.93 23.27
N SER A 109 -4.04 -6.80 23.64
CA SER A 109 -5.25 -6.81 24.45
C SER A 109 -6.53 -7.07 23.64
N THR A 110 -6.62 -6.56 22.41
CA THR A 110 -7.77 -6.79 21.51
C THR A 110 -7.82 -8.22 20.99
N ILE A 111 -6.68 -8.90 20.88
CA ILE A 111 -6.59 -10.29 20.38
C ILE A 111 -6.91 -11.34 21.48
N LYS A 112 -7.01 -10.92 22.75
CA LYS A 112 -7.37 -11.80 23.87
C LYS A 112 -8.88 -12.02 24.05
N SER A 113 -9.75 -11.38 23.27
CA SER A 113 -11.19 -11.68 23.30
C SER A 113 -11.45 -13.01 22.58
N GLU A 114 -12.08 -13.96 23.28
CA GLU A 114 -12.25 -15.38 22.92
C GLU A 114 -13.20 -15.66 21.73
N SER A 115 -13.11 -14.88 20.65
CA SER A 115 -13.60 -15.31 19.34
C SER A 115 -12.40 -15.78 18.53
N THR A 116 -12.47 -17.00 17.97
CA THR A 116 -11.39 -17.63 17.21
C THR A 116 -11.01 -16.77 16.00
N ASN A 117 -10.07 -15.85 16.19
CA ASN A 117 -9.61 -14.95 15.14
C ASN A 117 -8.92 -15.81 14.06
N HIS A 118 -9.56 -15.99 12.90
CA HIS A 118 -9.03 -16.82 11.81
C HIS A 118 -7.60 -16.40 11.38
N LEU A 119 -7.23 -15.14 11.60
CA LEU A 119 -5.86 -14.65 11.41
C LEU A 119 -4.86 -15.30 12.36
N SER A 120 -5.18 -15.49 13.65
CA SER A 120 -4.27 -16.12 14.61
C SER A 120 -4.02 -17.59 14.29
N ILE A 121 -5.05 -18.29 13.81
CA ILE A 121 -4.94 -19.67 13.32
C ILE A 121 -4.01 -19.73 12.10
N LEU A 122 -4.17 -18.80 11.15
CA LEU A 122 -3.33 -18.71 9.96
C LEU A 122 -1.87 -18.38 10.30
N LEU A 123 -1.64 -17.42 11.21
CA LEU A 123 -0.31 -17.05 11.67
C LEU A 123 0.38 -18.22 12.37
N ASN A 124 -0.35 -18.94 13.23
CA ASN A 124 0.18 -20.14 13.87
C ASN A 124 0.50 -21.22 12.82
N ALA A 125 -0.40 -21.48 11.86
CA ALA A 125 -0.13 -22.43 10.78
C ALA A 125 1.13 -22.05 9.97
N LEU A 126 1.32 -20.77 9.67
CA LEU A 126 2.48 -20.27 8.94
C LEU A 126 3.76 -20.35 9.78
N GLN A 127 3.70 -20.08 11.09
CA GLN A 127 4.83 -20.24 12.01
C GLN A 127 5.25 -21.71 12.11
N GLN A 128 4.29 -22.63 12.23
CA GLN A 128 4.56 -24.08 12.21
C GLN A 128 5.12 -24.53 10.86
N THR A 129 4.63 -23.96 9.75
CA THR A 129 5.18 -24.20 8.40
C THR A 129 6.65 -23.81 8.35
N LYS A 130 7.03 -22.64 8.88
CA LYS A 130 8.43 -22.20 8.93
C LYS A 130 9.31 -23.17 9.72
N ILE A 131 8.82 -23.61 10.89
CA ILE A 131 9.54 -24.59 11.73
C ILE A 131 9.76 -25.90 10.96
N ASP A 132 8.73 -26.41 10.30
CA ASP A 132 8.81 -27.66 9.53
C ASP A 132 9.73 -27.53 8.31
N LEU A 133 9.73 -26.38 7.63
CA LEU A 133 10.64 -26.10 6.51
C LEU A 133 12.11 -26.13 6.95
N VAL A 134 12.43 -25.56 8.11
CA VAL A 134 13.80 -25.60 8.67
C VAL A 134 14.15 -27.02 9.12
N GLN A 135 13.27 -27.67 9.89
CA GLN A 135 13.59 -28.95 10.53
C GLN A 135 13.55 -30.15 9.57
N SER A 136 12.60 -30.17 8.64
CA SER A 136 12.37 -31.33 7.76
C SER A 136 13.05 -31.19 6.41
N TYR A 137 13.27 -29.96 5.94
CA TYR A 137 13.84 -29.67 4.61
C TYR A 137 15.19 -28.95 4.67
N GLY A 138 15.66 -28.54 5.86
CA GLY A 138 16.96 -27.89 6.02
C GLY A 138 17.07 -26.51 5.38
N ILE A 139 15.94 -25.83 5.15
CA ILE A 139 15.91 -24.53 4.49
C ILE A 139 16.32 -23.42 5.47
N GLU A 140 17.27 -22.58 5.05
CA GLU A 140 17.63 -21.36 5.79
C GLU A 140 16.61 -20.24 5.53
N LEU A 141 15.85 -19.87 6.56
CA LEU A 141 14.78 -18.86 6.49
C LEU A 141 15.13 -17.52 7.13
N ASP A 142 16.32 -17.39 7.73
CA ASP A 142 16.68 -16.21 8.54
C ASP A 142 16.74 -14.91 7.74
N ASN A 143 16.97 -15.01 6.43
CA ASN A 143 17.06 -13.89 5.49
C ASN A 143 15.82 -13.78 4.59
N ILE A 144 14.71 -14.43 4.94
CA ILE A 144 13.45 -14.36 4.20
C ILE A 144 12.37 -13.77 5.11
N LEU A 145 11.85 -12.61 4.72
CA LEU A 145 10.74 -11.98 5.42
C LEU A 145 9.40 -12.63 5.05
N PHE A 146 8.68 -13.18 6.04
CA PHE A 146 7.35 -13.77 5.86
C PHE A 146 6.23 -12.85 6.34
N PHE A 147 5.22 -12.58 5.51
CA PHE A 147 4.07 -11.75 5.92
C PHE A 147 2.80 -12.05 5.12
N ILE A 148 1.69 -11.47 5.51
CA ILE A 148 0.38 -11.64 4.86
C ILE A 148 -0.04 -10.33 4.21
N THR A 149 -0.41 -10.36 2.94
CA THR A 149 -0.89 -9.17 2.22
C THR A 149 -2.38 -9.26 1.98
N VAL A 150 -3.11 -8.27 2.49
CA VAL A 150 -4.54 -8.07 2.21
C VAL A 150 -4.70 -6.67 1.62
N PRO A 151 -5.13 -6.50 0.35
CA PRO A 151 -5.20 -5.20 -0.32
C PRO A 151 -6.04 -4.17 0.43
N THR A 152 -7.12 -4.61 1.09
CA THR A 152 -8.03 -3.75 1.84
C THR A 152 -7.59 -3.49 3.29
N GLN A 153 -6.59 -4.23 3.80
CA GLN A 153 -6.18 -4.24 5.20
C GLN A 153 -4.65 -4.29 5.32
N PRO A 154 -3.93 -3.20 4.98
CA PRO A 154 -2.46 -3.16 5.01
C PRO A 154 -1.87 -3.40 6.41
N GLU A 155 -2.63 -3.12 7.46
CA GLU A 155 -2.26 -3.38 8.87
C GLU A 155 -2.00 -4.87 9.15
N ILE A 156 -2.69 -5.77 8.45
CA ILE A 156 -2.45 -7.22 8.56
C ILE A 156 -1.03 -7.55 8.11
N GLY A 157 -0.51 -6.85 7.09
CA GLY A 157 0.86 -7.02 6.61
C GLY A 157 1.91 -6.62 7.65
N ILE A 158 1.69 -5.51 8.33
CA ILE A 158 2.59 -5.03 9.39
C ILE A 158 2.58 -6.00 10.57
N TYR A 159 1.38 -6.33 11.07
CA TYR A 159 1.21 -7.20 12.23
C TYR A 159 1.78 -8.61 11.96
N SER A 160 1.42 -9.21 10.82
CA SER A 160 1.92 -10.54 10.46
C SER A 160 3.44 -10.57 10.32
N ALA A 161 4.06 -9.54 9.73
CA ALA A 161 5.51 -9.47 9.60
C ALA A 161 6.21 -9.42 10.97
N GLN A 162 5.66 -8.69 11.94
CA GLN A 162 6.20 -8.61 13.30
C GLN A 162 6.09 -9.92 14.07
N VAL A 163 4.99 -10.66 13.88
CA VAL A 163 4.75 -11.94 14.58
C VAL A 163 5.58 -13.08 13.98
N LEU A 164 5.73 -13.11 12.66
CA LEU A 164 6.30 -14.26 11.96
C LEU A 164 7.83 -14.23 11.89
N ASN A 165 8.46 -13.07 12.04
CA ASN A 165 9.89 -12.90 11.80
C ASN A 165 10.62 -12.42 13.04
N THR A 166 11.88 -12.85 13.17
CA THR A 166 12.80 -12.29 14.15
C THR A 166 13.19 -10.87 13.74
N PRO A 167 13.57 -10.00 14.71
CA PRO A 167 14.09 -8.68 14.40
C PRO A 167 15.29 -8.77 13.45
N SER A 168 15.18 -8.11 12.29
CA SER A 168 16.19 -8.12 11.23
C SER A 168 16.14 -6.81 10.45
N THR A 169 17.22 -6.51 9.72
CA THR A 169 17.27 -5.32 8.85
C THR A 169 16.19 -5.34 7.77
N GLN A 170 15.84 -6.53 7.27
CA GLN A 170 14.77 -6.70 6.28
C GLN A 170 13.38 -6.38 6.87
N LEU A 171 13.14 -6.79 8.12
CA LEU A 171 11.90 -6.45 8.81
C LEU A 171 11.81 -4.93 9.03
N ASP A 172 12.90 -4.30 9.46
CA ASP A 172 12.96 -2.84 9.64
C ASP A 172 12.71 -2.10 8.32
N ASP A 173 13.34 -2.54 7.23
CA ASP A 173 13.15 -1.96 5.89
C ASP A 173 11.71 -2.12 5.39
N PHE A 174 11.10 -3.29 5.63
CA PHE A 174 9.69 -3.52 5.31
C PHE A 174 8.78 -2.61 6.13
N LEU A 175 8.98 -2.53 7.44
CA LEU A 175 8.17 -1.70 8.32
C LEU A 175 8.28 -0.22 7.92
N LYS A 176 9.47 0.28 7.61
CA LYS A 176 9.67 1.65 7.08
C LYS A 176 8.93 1.88 5.76
N SER A 177 8.85 0.87 4.89
CA SER A 177 8.11 0.97 3.63
C SER A 177 6.59 0.98 3.81
N LYS A 178 6.09 0.44 4.93
CA LYS A 178 4.66 0.35 5.27
C LYS A 178 4.20 1.43 6.24
N GLN A 179 5.14 2.09 6.93
CA GLN A 179 4.82 3.34 7.58
C GLN A 179 4.20 4.25 6.53
N PRO A 180 3.02 4.85 6.80
CA PRO A 180 2.57 5.96 5.98
C PRO A 180 3.77 6.90 5.94
N LEU A 181 4.27 7.22 4.74
CA LEU A 181 5.41 8.11 4.54
C LEU A 181 5.36 9.12 5.67
N GLN A 182 6.26 9.00 6.65
CA GLN A 182 6.29 9.96 7.73
C GLN A 182 6.50 11.27 6.98
N LEU A 183 5.46 12.08 6.99
CA LEU A 183 5.36 13.31 6.22
C LEU A 183 6.43 14.32 6.67
N ASP A 184 7.25 13.95 7.66
CA ASP A 184 8.47 14.60 8.12
C ASP A 184 9.70 14.33 7.23
N SER A 185 9.61 13.39 6.28
CA SER A 185 10.61 13.14 5.23
C SER A 185 10.26 13.77 3.89
N LEU A 186 9.17 14.54 3.81
CA LEU A 186 9.09 15.59 2.80
C LEU A 186 10.18 16.62 3.13
N PRO A 187 10.93 17.12 2.14
CA PRO A 187 11.92 18.16 2.37
C PRO A 187 11.25 19.30 3.15
N LYS A 188 11.87 19.64 4.30
CA LYS A 188 11.59 20.80 5.16
C LYS A 188 10.80 21.90 4.43
N ARG A 189 9.62 22.24 4.96
CA ARG A 189 8.90 23.51 4.74
C ARG A 189 9.01 24.02 3.30
N MET A 190 8.18 23.47 2.41
CA MET A 190 8.09 23.99 1.04
C MET A 190 7.39 25.35 1.03
N LYS A 191 8.16 26.42 0.80
CA LYS A 191 7.60 27.71 0.44
C LYS A 191 6.99 27.58 -0.96
N LEU A 192 5.67 27.52 -1.02
CA LEU A 192 4.93 27.63 -2.27
C LEU A 192 5.10 29.06 -2.80
N SER A 193 5.53 29.18 -4.05
CA SER A 193 5.46 30.46 -4.77
C SER A 193 3.99 30.87 -4.96
N GLN A 194 3.74 32.14 -5.30
CA GLN A 194 2.38 32.58 -5.62
C GLN A 194 1.81 31.78 -6.79
N TYR A 195 2.65 31.52 -7.80
CA TYR A 195 2.28 30.70 -8.95
C TYR A 195 1.93 29.25 -8.57
N ASP A 196 2.66 28.64 -7.64
CA ASP A 196 2.31 27.30 -7.13
C ASP A 196 0.92 27.27 -6.46
N LYS A 197 0.56 28.34 -5.72
CA LYS A 197 -0.74 28.47 -5.08
C LYS A 197 -1.85 28.65 -6.11
N ASP A 198 -1.64 29.53 -7.08
CA ASP A 198 -2.60 29.79 -8.16
C ASP A 198 -2.86 28.51 -8.96
N LEU A 199 -1.79 27.76 -9.30
CA LEU A 199 -1.89 26.48 -10.00
C LEU A 199 -2.66 25.41 -9.21
N LEU A 200 -2.49 25.35 -7.88
CA LEU A 200 -3.26 24.44 -7.02
C LEU A 200 -4.73 24.84 -6.90
N ILE A 201 -5.04 26.13 -6.96
CA ILE A 201 -6.42 26.64 -6.99
C ILE A 201 -7.08 26.25 -8.32
N ASP A 202 -6.40 26.49 -9.44
CA ASP A 202 -6.89 26.14 -10.77
C ASP A 202 -7.14 24.63 -10.90
N LEU A 203 -6.20 23.83 -10.37
CA LEU A 203 -6.34 22.38 -10.31
C LEU A 203 -7.58 21.95 -9.49
N ALA A 204 -7.82 22.57 -8.33
CA ALA A 204 -8.99 22.27 -7.52
C ALA A 204 -10.29 22.63 -8.24
N GLN A 205 -10.33 23.78 -8.93
CA GLN A 205 -11.49 24.21 -9.70
C GLN A 205 -11.82 23.24 -10.84
N ILE A 206 -10.81 22.77 -11.59
CA ILE A 206 -10.99 21.78 -12.66
C ILE A 206 -11.61 20.49 -12.11
N VAL A 207 -11.14 20.03 -10.94
CA VAL A 207 -11.60 18.79 -10.29
C VAL A 207 -13.02 18.93 -9.71
N GLU A 208 -13.43 20.13 -9.33
CA GLU A 208 -14.76 20.39 -8.76
C GLU A 208 -15.89 20.40 -9.78
N ILE A 209 -15.60 20.58 -11.07
CA ILE A 209 -16.58 20.57 -12.16
C ILE A 209 -17.46 19.30 -12.11
N GLN A 210 -18.79 19.49 -12.12
CA GLN A 210 -19.76 18.39 -12.13
C GLN A 210 -20.45 18.26 -13.49
N PRO A 211 -20.64 17.03 -14.01
CA PRO A 211 -20.25 15.75 -13.42
C PRO A 211 -18.73 15.49 -13.53
N TYR A 212 -18.15 14.90 -12.48
CA TYR A 212 -16.74 14.53 -12.50
C TYR A 212 -16.46 13.56 -13.65
N ASN A 213 -15.47 13.91 -14.48
CA ASN A 213 -15.03 13.08 -15.60
C ASN A 213 -13.49 13.11 -15.64
N TYR A 214 -12.87 11.99 -15.31
CA TYR A 214 -11.42 11.87 -15.22
C TYR A 214 -10.69 12.19 -16.54
N LEU A 215 -11.29 11.89 -17.70
CA LEU A 215 -10.71 12.22 -19.01
C LEU A 215 -10.75 13.73 -19.25
N HIS A 216 -11.84 14.39 -18.87
CA HIS A 216 -11.95 15.84 -18.97
C HIS A 216 -10.93 16.51 -18.05
N VAL A 217 -10.87 16.08 -16.78
CA VAL A 217 -9.90 16.57 -15.80
C VAL A 217 -8.47 16.36 -16.29
N ALA A 218 -8.11 15.19 -16.79
CA ALA A 218 -6.76 14.91 -17.28
C ALA A 218 -6.36 15.78 -18.48
N ASN A 219 -7.31 16.06 -19.38
CA ASN A 219 -7.08 16.94 -20.53
C ASN A 219 -6.91 18.41 -20.13
N GLU A 220 -7.76 18.91 -19.22
CA GLU A 220 -7.64 20.29 -18.72
C GLU A 220 -6.33 20.48 -17.92
N VAL A 221 -5.95 19.48 -17.13
CA VAL A 221 -4.69 19.49 -16.37
C VAL A 221 -3.46 19.35 -17.27
N TYR A 222 -3.58 18.67 -18.42
CA TYR A 222 -2.53 18.68 -19.43
C TYR A 222 -2.26 20.09 -19.97
N LEU A 223 -3.30 20.92 -20.14
CA LEU A 223 -3.10 22.31 -20.58
C LEU A 223 -2.27 23.12 -19.58
N LEU A 224 -2.45 22.89 -18.28
CA LEU A 224 -1.65 23.52 -17.22
C LEU A 224 -0.16 23.12 -17.31
N SER A 225 0.15 21.90 -17.75
CA SER A 225 1.53 21.43 -17.94
C SER A 225 2.27 22.10 -19.11
N LEU A 226 1.53 22.72 -20.04
CA LEU A 226 2.09 23.41 -21.21
C LEU A 226 2.49 24.86 -20.93
N GLU A 227 2.16 25.39 -19.76
CA GLU A 227 2.52 26.74 -19.38
C GLU A 227 4.03 26.90 -19.22
N LYS A 228 4.58 28.05 -19.65
CA LYS A 228 6.03 28.33 -19.58
C LYS A 228 6.58 28.28 -18.15
N SER A 229 5.73 28.63 -17.18
CA SER A 229 6.08 28.67 -15.76
C SER A 229 5.98 27.30 -15.09
N TYR A 230 5.36 26.30 -15.74
CA TYR A 230 5.19 24.95 -15.21
C TYR A 230 6.54 24.28 -14.89
N ALA A 231 7.55 24.47 -15.74
CA ALA A 231 8.90 23.94 -15.53
C ALA A 231 9.57 24.49 -14.25
N THR A 232 9.11 25.64 -13.75
CA THR A 232 9.61 26.28 -12.53
C THR A 232 8.77 26.01 -11.28
N THR A 233 7.64 25.34 -11.46
CA THR A 233 6.74 24.90 -10.38
C THR A 233 7.43 23.90 -9.46
N ASN A 234 6.92 23.82 -8.24
CA ASN A 234 7.30 22.79 -7.30
C ASN A 234 7.27 21.37 -7.93
N PRO A 235 8.37 20.58 -7.83
CA PRO A 235 8.45 19.24 -8.41
C PRO A 235 7.37 18.25 -7.91
N TYR A 236 6.82 18.45 -6.72
CA TYR A 236 5.72 17.62 -6.20
C TYR A 236 4.37 17.98 -6.84
N ILE A 237 4.15 19.26 -7.16
CA ILE A 237 2.97 19.70 -7.90
C ILE A 237 3.08 19.22 -9.35
N GLN A 238 4.28 19.27 -9.95
CA GLN A 238 4.54 18.69 -11.26
C GLN A 238 4.19 17.20 -11.29
N LYS A 239 4.67 16.41 -10.32
CA LYS A 239 4.32 14.99 -10.20
C LYS A 239 2.82 14.72 -10.03
N LEU A 240 2.11 15.58 -9.30
CA LEU A 240 0.66 15.47 -9.18
C LEU A 240 -0.02 15.69 -10.54
N ILE A 241 0.38 16.74 -11.25
CA ILE A 241 -0.10 17.06 -12.60
C ILE A 241 0.21 15.92 -13.57
N ASP A 242 1.44 15.41 -13.59
CA ASP A 242 1.86 14.28 -14.43
C ASP A 242 1.02 13.02 -14.14
N SER A 243 0.72 12.75 -12.87
CA SER A 243 -0.12 11.61 -12.47
C SER A 243 -1.56 11.77 -12.96
N ILE A 244 -2.09 13.00 -12.97
CA ILE A 244 -3.44 13.30 -13.48
C ILE A 244 -3.47 13.19 -15.00
N VAL A 245 -2.48 13.72 -15.71
CA VAL A 245 -2.37 13.61 -17.18
C VAL A 245 -2.27 12.14 -17.60
N ALA A 246 -1.50 11.34 -16.85
CA ALA A 246 -1.31 9.92 -17.13
C ALA A 246 -2.59 9.08 -17.03
N MET A 247 -3.69 9.59 -16.45
CA MET A 247 -4.98 8.89 -16.45
C MET A 247 -5.52 8.59 -17.85
N THR A 248 -5.12 9.37 -18.85
CA THR A 248 -5.50 9.15 -20.26
C THR A 248 -4.84 7.93 -20.90
N SER A 249 -3.84 7.34 -20.22
CA SER A 249 -3.03 6.23 -20.77
C SER A 249 -3.77 4.89 -20.86
N ASP A 250 -4.83 4.69 -20.06
CA ASP A 250 -5.69 3.52 -20.12
C ASP A 250 -7.13 3.90 -20.53
N PRO A 251 -7.61 3.50 -21.73
CA PRO A 251 -8.97 3.77 -22.19
C PRO A 251 -10.08 3.24 -21.28
N LYS A 252 -9.76 2.30 -20.38
CA LYS A 252 -10.72 1.72 -19.43
C LYS A 252 -10.80 2.49 -18.11
N GLY A 253 -9.90 3.47 -17.87
CA GLY A 253 -9.88 4.27 -16.65
C GLY A 253 -9.55 3.46 -15.39
N THR A 254 -8.93 2.28 -15.53
CA THR A 254 -8.66 1.35 -14.42
C THR A 254 -7.75 1.95 -13.34
N PHE A 255 -6.96 2.96 -13.72
CA PHE A 255 -6.01 3.67 -12.87
C PHE A 255 -6.32 5.17 -12.75
N ALA A 256 -7.54 5.59 -13.11
CA ALA A 256 -7.97 6.97 -12.95
C ALA A 256 -8.08 7.30 -11.46
N MET A 257 -7.57 8.46 -11.04
CA MET A 257 -7.76 8.90 -9.65
C MET A 257 -9.18 9.41 -9.46
N GLU A 258 -9.74 9.14 -8.30
CA GLU A 258 -11.05 9.66 -7.90
C GLU A 258 -10.95 11.13 -7.50
N LYS A 259 -12.06 11.85 -7.59
CA LYS A 259 -12.14 13.28 -7.26
C LYS A 259 -11.57 13.56 -5.86
N GLU A 260 -11.98 12.76 -4.88
CA GLU A 260 -11.58 12.88 -3.48
C GLU A 260 -10.08 12.67 -3.29
N GLU A 261 -9.47 11.77 -4.07
CA GLU A 261 -8.03 11.51 -4.02
C GLU A 261 -7.23 12.73 -4.50
N ILE A 262 -7.65 13.35 -5.61
CA ILE A 262 -6.97 14.54 -6.15
C ILE A 262 -7.09 15.71 -5.16
N LEU A 263 -8.29 15.95 -4.60
CA LEU A 263 -8.51 17.00 -3.61
C LEU A 263 -7.72 16.76 -2.32
N GLN A 264 -7.56 15.52 -1.88
CA GLN A 264 -6.71 15.20 -0.73
C GLN A 264 -5.24 15.54 -1.02
N ARG A 265 -4.72 15.20 -2.21
CA ARG A 265 -3.35 15.54 -2.60
C ARG A 265 -3.13 17.05 -2.74
N ILE A 266 -4.12 17.80 -3.21
CA ILE A 266 -4.07 19.28 -3.24
C ILE A 266 -4.01 19.85 -1.82
N ASN A 267 -4.87 19.36 -0.92
CA ASN A 267 -4.94 19.83 0.46
C ASN A 267 -3.63 19.62 1.23
N GLN A 268 -2.84 18.60 0.90
CA GLN A 268 -1.52 18.36 1.51
C GLN A 268 -0.56 19.55 1.33
N PHE A 269 -0.64 20.29 0.22
CA PHE A 269 0.19 21.47 0.00
C PHE A 269 -0.19 22.64 0.92
N TYR A 270 -1.47 22.78 1.27
CA TYR A 270 -1.96 23.84 2.16
C TYR A 270 -1.70 23.53 3.65
N PHE A 271 -1.84 22.28 4.08
CA PHE A 271 -1.51 21.87 5.45
C PHE A 271 -0.01 21.98 5.76
N ASN A 272 0.84 21.69 4.77
CA ASN A 272 2.29 21.84 4.91
C ASN A 272 2.78 23.30 4.79
N ALA A 273 1.97 24.20 4.22
CA ALA A 273 2.24 25.64 4.18
C ALA A 273 1.87 26.35 5.51
N LYS A 274 0.77 25.96 6.16
CA LYS A 274 0.32 26.56 7.43
C LYS A 274 1.28 26.34 8.61
N SER A 275 2.00 25.21 8.61
CA SER A 275 3.07 24.94 9.58
C SER A 275 4.33 25.81 9.40
N SER A 276 4.33 26.73 8.40
CA SER A 276 5.33 27.79 8.24
C SER A 276 4.86 29.17 8.73
N ASP A 277 3.55 29.40 8.94
CA ASP A 277 2.97 30.72 9.22
C ASP A 277 2.24 30.83 10.57
N GLU A 278 2.32 29.82 11.45
CA GLU A 278 2.02 30.00 12.89
C GLU A 278 3.14 30.76 13.63
N ALA A 279 3.54 31.88 13.04
CA ALA A 279 3.95 33.07 13.74
C ALA A 279 3.48 34.28 12.90
N LEU A 280 2.18 34.36 12.60
CA LEU A 280 1.34 35.56 12.71
C LEU A 280 -0.06 35.31 12.10
N SER A 281 -1.07 35.64 12.90
CA SER A 281 -2.46 35.95 12.51
C SER A 281 -3.41 34.76 12.29
N GLN A 282 -4.09 34.41 13.38
CA GLN A 282 -5.46 33.89 13.34
C GLN A 282 -6.35 34.88 12.59
N GLU A 283 -6.77 34.56 11.36
CA GLU A 283 -8.02 35.00 10.72
C GLU A 283 -8.00 34.59 9.23
N ALA A 284 -8.71 33.51 8.90
CA ALA A 284 -9.42 33.28 7.63
C ALA A 284 -9.77 31.80 7.45
N ILE A 285 -10.71 31.29 8.26
CA ILE A 285 -11.55 30.17 7.84
C ILE A 285 -12.98 30.52 8.27
N TYR A 286 -13.68 31.27 7.41
CA TYR A 286 -15.13 31.27 7.41
C TYR A 286 -15.62 30.58 6.13
N LYS A 287 -16.39 29.51 6.36
CA LYS A 287 -17.50 28.99 5.54
C LYS A 287 -17.18 28.30 4.22
N PHE A 288 -17.12 26.98 4.29
CA PHE A 288 -17.68 26.09 3.27
C PHE A 288 -18.55 25.01 3.92
N THR A 289 -19.53 25.43 4.73
CA THR A 289 -20.70 24.63 5.13
C THR A 289 -21.79 25.61 5.52
N ASP A 290 -22.70 25.92 4.60
CA ASP A 290 -24.10 26.31 4.87
C ASP A 290 -24.77 26.71 3.56
N LEU A 291 -25.32 25.72 2.86
CA LEU A 291 -26.44 25.92 1.93
C LEU A 291 -27.45 24.79 2.20
N THR A 292 -28.19 24.92 3.29
CA THR A 292 -29.52 24.32 3.40
C THR A 292 -30.50 25.17 2.57
N PRO A 293 -31.49 24.55 1.90
CA PRO A 293 -32.45 25.28 1.09
C PRO A 293 -33.52 25.88 2.01
N ASP A 294 -33.60 27.20 2.08
CA ASP A 294 -34.70 27.86 2.77
C ASP A 294 -35.92 28.03 1.85
N LYS A 295 -37.07 27.95 2.50
CA LYS A 295 -38.42 27.76 1.99
C LYS A 295 -38.84 28.86 1.01
N ALA A 296 -39.37 28.43 -0.13
CA ALA A 296 -40.33 29.24 -0.88
C ALA A 296 -41.73 29.01 -0.28
N SER A 297 -42.32 30.03 0.31
CA SER A 297 -43.77 30.17 0.51
C SER A 297 -44.11 31.65 0.73
N VAL A 298 -44.43 32.35 -0.35
CA VAL A 298 -45.66 33.17 -0.51
C VAL A 298 -46.07 33.09 -1.97
#